data_AF-A0A1X0S9W9-F1
#
_entry.id   AF-A0A1X0S9W9-F1
#
_cell.length_a   1.000
_cell.length_b   1.000
_cell.length_c   1.000
_cell.angle_alpha   90.00
_cell.angle_beta   90.00
_cell.angle_gamma   90.00
#
_symmetry.space_group_name_H-M   'P 1'
#
loop_
_entity.id
_entity.type
_entity.pdbx_description
1 polymer ?
#
loop_
_entity_poly.entity_id
_entity_poly.type
_entity_poly.pdbx_seq_one_letter_code
_entity_poly.pdbx_strand_id
1 'polypeptide(L)'
;MTCSGNTIRLWTINGDLYLTKSACPSSEFIQSCIFFERKLTEWNSKDLVITGHRNGIVKFWLKQIEKDAKTGQERWSLALVYQIKHENRFDRALDKSDIVALATSNSKKTLFTGNRHGQVYAFVLPDTTDNFHFVREEKYKECMTCKKPFTVLERRNHCRTCGGLYCSSCMSNQPLSCPDKSTRVCKFCFERLEPVCNI
;
A
#
# COMPACT_ATOMS: atom_id res chain seq x y z
N MET A 1 11.29 -6.71 -14.02
CA MET A 1 11.16 -7.58 -12.83
C MET A 1 10.39 -8.81 -13.23
N THR A 2 10.79 -9.99 -12.78
CA THR A 2 10.02 -11.23 -12.97
C THR A 2 9.91 -11.99 -11.66
N CYS A 3 8.80 -12.69 -11.46
CA CYS A 3 8.59 -13.57 -10.31
C CYS A 3 8.24 -14.97 -10.82
N SER A 4 8.81 -16.01 -10.19
CA SER A 4 8.53 -17.41 -10.54
C SER A 4 8.68 -18.29 -9.30
N GLY A 5 7.67 -19.13 -9.04
CA GLY A 5 7.61 -19.90 -7.81
C GLY A 5 7.63 -18.96 -6.60
N ASN A 6 8.60 -19.12 -5.70
CA ASN A 6 8.81 -18.24 -4.55
C ASN A 6 9.94 -17.22 -4.78
N THR A 7 10.43 -17.07 -6.01
CA THR A 7 11.63 -16.27 -6.30
C THR A 7 11.29 -14.99 -7.05
N ILE A 8 11.81 -13.87 -6.56
CA ILE A 8 11.78 -12.54 -7.19
C ILE A 8 13.12 -12.32 -7.89
N ARG A 9 13.08 -11.91 -9.15
CA ARG A 9 14.26 -11.55 -9.95
C ARG A 9 14.13 -10.14 -10.50
N LEU A 10 15.17 -9.33 -10.28
CA LEU A 10 15.33 -8.01 -10.87
C LEU A 10 16.38 -8.09 -11.97
N TRP A 11 16.10 -7.43 -13.09
CA TRP A 11 16.92 -7.47 -14.29
C TRP A 11 17.19 -6.04 -14.75
N THR A 12 18.34 -5.81 -15.37
CA THR A 12 18.60 -4.58 -16.12
C THR A 12 17.75 -4.57 -17.39
N ILE A 13 17.64 -3.40 -18.03
CA ILE A 13 16.97 -3.28 -19.33
C ILE A 13 17.70 -4.07 -20.44
N ASN A 14 18.98 -4.40 -20.21
CA ASN A 14 19.81 -5.18 -21.14
C ASN A 14 19.69 -6.70 -20.91
N GLY A 15 18.94 -7.13 -19.89
CA GLY A 15 18.73 -8.55 -19.58
C GLY A 15 19.72 -9.13 -18.55
N ASP A 16 20.61 -8.32 -17.99
CA ASP A 16 21.52 -8.78 -16.94
C ASP A 16 20.78 -8.97 -15.62
N LEU A 17 21.07 -10.06 -14.92
CA LEU A 17 20.47 -10.33 -13.62
C LEU A 17 21.06 -9.40 -12.56
N TYR A 18 20.19 -8.58 -11.96
CA TYR A 18 20.58 -7.59 -10.95
C TYR A 18 20.51 -8.15 -9.53
N LEU A 19 19.44 -8.91 -9.23
CA LEU A 19 19.22 -9.52 -7.91
C LEU A 19 18.27 -10.71 -8.01
N THR A 20 18.52 -11.73 -7.20
CA THR A 20 17.58 -12.82 -6.92
C THR A 20 17.26 -12.86 -5.43
N LYS A 21 15.97 -12.91 -5.08
CA LYS A 21 15.50 -13.02 -3.69
C LYS A 21 14.45 -14.12 -3.56
N SER A 22 14.60 -15.00 -2.57
CA SER A 22 13.54 -15.93 -2.16
C SER A 22 12.55 -15.23 -1.22
N ALA A 23 11.27 -15.32 -1.54
CA ALA A 23 10.19 -14.57 -0.91
C ALA A 23 9.52 -15.28 0.28
N CYS A 24 9.66 -16.61 0.42
CA CYS A 24 9.22 -17.42 1.57
C CYS A 24 9.54 -18.93 1.38
N PRO A 25 9.22 -19.80 2.37
CA PRO A 25 8.92 -21.22 2.19
C PRO A 25 8.20 -21.60 0.90
N SER A 26 8.43 -22.84 0.49
CA SER A 26 7.98 -23.43 -0.79
C SER A 26 6.47 -23.39 -1.04
N SER A 27 5.63 -23.20 -0.02
CA SER A 27 4.17 -23.21 -0.15
C SER A 27 3.55 -21.85 -0.54
N GLU A 28 4.30 -20.75 -0.46
CA GLU A 28 3.79 -19.39 -0.72
C GLU A 28 4.22 -18.85 -2.10
N PHE A 29 3.80 -19.56 -3.16
CA PHE A 29 4.14 -19.14 -4.52
C PHE A 29 3.59 -17.76 -4.86
N ILE A 30 4.42 -16.95 -5.49
CA ILE A 30 4.08 -15.64 -6.02
C ILE A 30 3.18 -15.84 -7.24
N GLN A 31 2.01 -15.21 -7.21
CA GLN A 31 1.02 -15.23 -8.29
C GLN A 31 0.98 -13.89 -9.03
N SER A 32 1.31 -12.79 -8.35
CA SER A 32 1.31 -11.45 -8.93
C SER A 32 2.43 -10.61 -8.32
N CYS A 33 2.94 -9.63 -9.06
CA CYS A 33 3.98 -8.74 -8.56
C CYS A 33 3.90 -7.38 -9.26
N ILE A 34 4.21 -6.31 -8.52
CA ILE A 34 4.32 -4.95 -9.06
C ILE A 34 5.54 -4.25 -8.46
N PHE A 35 6.14 -3.36 -9.25
CA PHE A 35 7.15 -2.43 -8.77
C PHE A 35 6.46 -1.13 -8.37
N PHE A 36 6.71 -0.65 -7.16
CA PHE A 36 6.10 0.54 -6.59
C PHE A 36 7.17 1.55 -6.21
N GLU A 37 7.23 2.61 -7.00
CA GLU A 37 8.14 3.73 -6.78
C GLU A 37 7.46 4.78 -5.90
N ARG A 38 7.96 4.93 -4.66
CA ARG A 38 7.60 6.04 -3.75
C ARG A 38 8.24 7.32 -4.30
N LYS A 39 7.46 8.18 -4.94
CA LYS A 39 7.94 9.50 -5.36
C LYS A 39 8.17 10.36 -4.11
N LEU A 40 9.43 10.71 -3.79
CA LEU A 40 9.84 12.09 -3.49
C LEU A 40 11.36 12.25 -3.26
N THR A 41 11.92 13.18 -4.05
CA THR A 41 13.33 13.49 -4.32
C THR A 41 14.09 12.34 -5.00
N GLU A 42 14.66 12.61 -6.18
CA GLU A 42 15.38 11.66 -7.06
C GLU A 42 16.58 10.96 -6.38
N TRP A 43 16.90 11.33 -5.14
CA TRP A 43 18.11 10.98 -4.41
C TRP A 43 17.86 10.02 -3.24
N ASN A 44 16.61 9.81 -2.81
CA ASN A 44 16.30 8.96 -1.66
C ASN A 44 15.01 8.13 -1.81
N SER A 45 14.61 7.83 -3.05
CA SER A 45 13.42 7.00 -3.29
C SER A 45 13.67 5.56 -2.84
N LYS A 46 13.00 5.18 -1.74
CA LYS A 46 12.91 3.80 -1.29
C LYS A 46 11.93 3.05 -2.16
N ASP A 47 12.44 2.37 -3.18
CA ASP A 47 11.61 1.55 -4.08
C ASP A 47 11.05 0.34 -3.32
N LEU A 48 9.76 0.07 -3.53
CA LEU A 48 9.09 -1.12 -3.00
C LEU A 48 8.80 -2.09 -4.15
N VAL A 49 9.00 -3.37 -3.89
CA VAL A 49 8.42 -4.46 -4.67
C VAL A 49 7.28 -5.04 -3.88
N ILE A 50 6.11 -5.17 -4.48
CA ILE A 50 4.92 -5.75 -3.84
C ILE A 50 4.60 -7.05 -4.54
N THR A 51 4.43 -8.13 -3.78
CA THR A 51 4.13 -9.46 -4.31
C THR A 51 2.86 -10.02 -3.69
N GLY A 52 1.98 -10.55 -4.54
CA GLY A 52 0.78 -11.30 -4.16
C GLY A 52 1.09 -12.78 -4.25
N HIS A 53 0.72 -13.52 -3.21
CA HIS A 53 1.05 -14.93 -3.04
C HIS A 53 -0.21 -15.79 -2.93
N ARG A 54 0.00 -17.11 -2.90
CA ARG A 54 -0.99 -18.05 -2.39
C ARG A 54 -1.37 -17.77 -0.94
N ASN A 55 -2.51 -18.31 -0.50
CA ASN A 55 -3.00 -18.16 0.88
C ASN A 55 -3.36 -16.72 1.28
N GLY A 56 -3.74 -15.86 0.34
CA GLY A 56 -4.19 -14.49 0.65
C GLY A 56 -3.09 -13.57 1.18
N ILE A 57 -1.82 -13.87 0.88
CA ILE A 57 -0.68 -13.14 1.43
C ILE A 57 -0.19 -12.09 0.44
N VAL A 58 0.04 -10.87 0.93
CA VAL A 58 0.68 -9.78 0.18
C VAL A 58 1.92 -9.34 0.94
N LYS A 59 3.06 -9.22 0.27
CA LYS A 59 4.33 -8.83 0.88
C LYS A 59 4.90 -7.57 0.24
N PHE A 60 5.56 -6.78 1.08
CA PHE A 60 6.21 -5.54 0.73
C PHE A 60 7.71 -5.69 0.95
N TRP A 61 8.46 -5.53 -0.12
CA TRP A 61 9.90 -5.69 -0.15
C TRP A 61 10.55 -4.34 -0.41
N LEU A 62 11.38 -3.87 0.53
CA LEU A 62 12.16 -2.67 0.35
C LEU A 62 13.45 -2.99 -0.40
N LYS A 63 13.68 -2.29 -1.51
CA LYS A 63 14.97 -2.28 -2.20
C LYS A 63 15.93 -1.39 -1.42
N GLN A 64 17.06 -1.95 -1.03
CA GLN A 64 18.08 -1.27 -0.24
C GLN A 64 19.48 -1.72 -0.64
N ILE A 65 20.48 -0.94 -0.24
CA ILE A 65 21.88 -1.34 -0.35
C ILE A 65 22.30 -1.96 0.98
N GLU A 66 22.90 -3.13 0.91
CA GLU A 66 23.43 -3.89 2.03
C GLU A 66 24.94 -4.00 1.86
N LYS A 67 25.71 -3.72 2.92
CA LYS A 67 27.16 -3.91 2.92
C LYS A 67 27.46 -5.33 3.36
N ASP A 68 28.21 -6.06 2.54
CA ASP A 68 28.71 -7.38 2.93
C ASP A 68 29.74 -7.20 4.05
N ALA A 69 29.47 -7.80 5.21
CA ALA A 69 30.32 -7.67 6.39
C ALA A 69 31.74 -8.24 6.20
N LYS A 70 31.93 -9.13 5.22
CA LYS A 70 33.23 -9.79 4.98
C LYS A 70 34.06 -9.07 3.92
N THR A 71 33.42 -8.57 2.86
CA THR A 71 34.13 -7.96 1.73
C THR A 71 34.05 -6.43 1.72
N GLY A 72 33.19 -5.84 2.54
CA GLY A 72 32.90 -4.40 2.54
C GLY A 72 32.15 -3.92 1.30
N GLN A 73 31.83 -4.83 0.38
CA GLN A 73 31.21 -4.50 -0.90
C GLN A 73 29.72 -4.17 -0.71
N GLU A 74 29.27 -3.12 -1.38
CA GLU A 74 27.86 -2.74 -1.43
C GLU A 74 27.13 -3.59 -2.47
N ARG A 75 26.04 -4.23 -2.05
CA ARG A 75 25.15 -5.00 -2.93
C ARG A 75 23.71 -4.57 -2.75
N TRP A 76 22.93 -4.58 -3.82
CA TRP A 76 21.49 -4.38 -3.71
C TRP A 76 20.85 -5.62 -3.07
N SER A 77 19.89 -5.40 -2.19
CA SER A 77 19.09 -6.46 -1.58
C SER A 77 17.63 -6.05 -1.42
N LEU A 78 16.77 -7.05 -1.24
CA LEU A 78 15.36 -6.88 -0.92
C LEU A 78 15.13 -7.34 0.52
N ALA A 79 14.62 -6.45 1.36
CA ALA A 79 14.19 -6.75 2.73
C ALA A 79 12.68 -6.77 2.83
N LEU A 80 12.12 -7.81 3.45
CA LEU A 80 10.69 -7.85 3.78
C LEU A 80 10.42 -6.82 4.87
N VAL A 81 9.62 -5.81 4.56
CA VAL A 81 9.28 -4.72 5.51
C VAL A 81 7.85 -4.83 6.02
N TYR A 82 6.96 -5.45 5.25
CA TYR A 82 5.57 -5.60 5.66
C TYR A 82 4.91 -6.82 5.00
N GLN A 83 3.92 -7.39 5.69
CA GLN A 83 3.09 -8.47 5.18
C GLN A 83 1.62 -8.24 5.58
N ILE A 84 0.72 -8.35 4.61
CA ILE A 84 -0.72 -8.36 4.79
C ILE A 84 -1.20 -9.80 4.60
N LYS A 85 -2.16 -10.21 5.42
CA LYS A 85 -3.00 -11.39 5.17
C LYS A 85 -4.42 -10.91 4.96
N HIS A 86 -5.06 -11.39 3.91
CA HIS A 86 -6.45 -11.05 3.67
C HIS A 86 -7.34 -11.72 4.72
N GLU A 87 -8.36 -10.98 5.15
CA GLU A 87 -9.39 -11.46 6.06
C GLU A 87 -10.74 -11.32 5.35
N ASN A 88 -11.61 -12.28 5.60
CA ASN A 88 -12.97 -12.31 5.11
C ASN A 88 -13.81 -11.35 5.95
N ARG A 89 -14.70 -10.62 5.31
CA ARG A 89 -15.41 -9.49 5.93
C ARG A 89 -16.43 -9.93 6.97
N PHE A 90 -17.07 -11.08 6.74
CA PHE A 90 -18.22 -11.51 7.52
C PHE A 90 -17.83 -12.09 8.87
N ASP A 91 -16.80 -12.93 8.88
CA ASP A 91 -16.36 -13.71 10.05
C ASP A 91 -14.97 -13.29 10.55
N ARG A 92 -14.28 -12.39 9.84
CA ARG A 92 -12.87 -12.02 10.06
C ARG A 92 -11.91 -13.21 10.00
N ALA A 93 -12.35 -14.33 9.42
CA ALA A 93 -11.48 -15.46 9.19
C ALA A 93 -10.47 -15.12 8.09
N LEU A 94 -9.27 -15.69 8.14
CA LEU A 94 -8.27 -15.47 7.11
C LEU A 94 -8.79 -15.97 5.74
N ASP A 95 -8.83 -15.09 4.75
CA ASP A 95 -9.07 -15.48 3.37
C ASP A 95 -7.78 -16.08 2.80
N LYS A 96 -7.82 -17.38 2.52
CA LYS A 96 -6.68 -18.14 1.96
C LYS A 96 -6.68 -18.16 0.43
N SER A 97 -7.49 -17.33 -0.21
CA SER A 97 -7.58 -17.28 -1.66
C SER A 97 -6.31 -16.67 -2.27
N ASP A 98 -5.83 -17.25 -3.36
CA ASP A 98 -4.63 -16.80 -4.05
C ASP A 98 -4.76 -15.35 -4.57
N ILE A 99 -3.76 -14.51 -4.32
CA ILE A 99 -3.73 -13.11 -4.78
C ILE A 99 -3.16 -13.03 -6.20
N VAL A 100 -4.06 -13.04 -7.18
CA VAL A 100 -3.71 -13.14 -8.62
C VAL A 100 -3.54 -11.79 -9.31
N ALA A 101 -3.96 -10.69 -8.69
CA ALA A 101 -3.83 -9.36 -9.26
C ALA A 101 -3.38 -8.33 -8.22
N LEU A 102 -2.50 -7.42 -8.66
CA LEU A 102 -2.07 -6.25 -7.90
C LEU A 102 -2.14 -5.04 -8.82
N ALA A 103 -2.70 -3.95 -8.33
CA ALA A 103 -2.77 -2.68 -9.06
C ALA A 103 -2.65 -1.51 -8.09
N THR A 104 -2.21 -0.36 -8.59
CA THR A 104 -2.12 0.86 -7.78
C THR A 104 -2.93 1.97 -8.42
N SER A 105 -3.60 2.78 -7.59
CA SER A 105 -4.22 4.03 -8.05
C SER A 105 -3.23 4.96 -8.75
N ASN A 106 -3.73 5.86 -9.60
CA ASN A 106 -2.89 6.89 -10.25
C ASN A 106 -2.14 7.78 -9.26
N SER A 107 -2.74 8.03 -8.09
CA SER A 107 -2.09 8.77 -7.00
C SER A 107 -1.03 7.95 -6.26
N LYS A 108 -0.85 6.66 -6.60
CA LYS A 108 0.05 5.70 -5.94
C LYS A 108 -0.22 5.53 -4.43
N LYS A 109 -1.44 5.79 -3.96
CA LYS A 109 -1.79 5.70 -2.53
C LYS A 109 -2.63 4.51 -2.16
N THR A 110 -3.43 4.04 -3.10
CA THR A 110 -4.22 2.84 -2.90
C THR A 110 -3.58 1.71 -3.66
N LEU A 111 -3.30 0.63 -2.95
CA LEU A 111 -3.00 -0.68 -3.51
C LEU A 111 -4.31 -1.48 -3.58
N PHE A 112 -4.65 -1.95 -4.77
CA PHE A 112 -5.72 -2.90 -5.00
C PHE A 112 -5.12 -4.29 -5.13
N THR A 113 -5.70 -5.26 -4.44
CA THR A 113 -5.31 -6.67 -4.53
C THR A 113 -6.54 -7.51 -4.87
N GLY A 114 -6.44 -8.28 -5.94
CA GLY A 114 -7.51 -9.14 -6.43
C GLY A 114 -7.20 -10.60 -6.14
N ASN A 115 -8.16 -11.35 -5.61
CA ASN A 115 -8.02 -12.78 -5.38
C ASN A 115 -8.57 -13.63 -6.55
N ARG A 116 -8.30 -14.94 -6.53
CA ARG A 116 -8.77 -15.90 -7.55
C ARG A 116 -10.29 -16.01 -7.70
N HIS A 117 -11.06 -15.50 -6.73
CA HIS A 117 -12.53 -15.49 -6.76
C HIS A 117 -13.09 -14.16 -7.28
N GLY A 118 -12.24 -13.23 -7.72
CA GLY A 118 -12.66 -11.92 -8.22
C GLY A 118 -12.94 -10.89 -7.12
N GLN A 119 -12.69 -11.22 -5.85
CA GLN A 119 -12.81 -10.25 -4.77
C GLN A 119 -11.62 -9.28 -4.81
N VAL A 120 -11.90 -7.99 -4.67
CA VAL A 120 -10.90 -6.93 -4.72
C VAL A 120 -10.83 -6.22 -3.39
N TYR A 121 -9.65 -6.20 -2.79
CA TYR A 121 -9.36 -5.52 -1.54
C TYR A 121 -8.58 -4.24 -1.84
N ALA A 122 -8.84 -3.16 -1.11
CA ALA A 122 -8.06 -1.93 -1.25
C ALA A 122 -7.38 -1.58 0.07
N PHE A 123 -6.08 -1.27 -0.03
CA PHE A 123 -5.24 -0.89 1.09
C PHE A 123 -4.68 0.50 0.85
N VAL A 124 -4.81 1.37 1.85
CA VAL A 124 -4.12 2.67 1.82
C VAL A 124 -2.67 2.41 2.21
N LEU A 125 -1.76 2.69 1.27
CA LEU A 125 -0.34 2.64 1.52
C LEU A 125 0.05 3.79 2.47
N PRO A 126 0.99 3.56 3.40
CA PRO A 126 1.52 4.60 4.26
C PRO A 126 1.97 5.77 3.41
N ASP A 127 1.66 6.98 3.86
CA ASP A 127 2.18 8.19 3.24
C ASP A 127 3.71 8.02 3.03
N THR A 128 4.16 8.22 1.78
CA THR A 128 5.45 8.89 1.58
C THR A 128 5.40 10.12 2.47
N THR A 129 6.45 10.47 3.21
CA THR A 129 6.52 11.43 4.34
C THR A 129 6.03 12.87 4.05
N ASP A 130 4.97 13.00 3.27
CA ASP A 130 4.74 13.93 2.21
C ASP A 130 3.26 14.27 2.28
N ASN A 131 2.98 15.19 3.19
CA ASN A 131 1.67 15.80 3.31
C ASN A 131 1.40 16.79 2.16
N PHE A 132 2.16 16.77 1.05
CA PHE A 132 2.01 17.72 -0.06
C PHE A 132 0.64 17.67 -0.73
N HIS A 133 -0.03 16.52 -0.64
CA HIS A 133 -1.36 16.33 -1.18
C HIS A 133 -2.45 16.87 -0.25
N PHE A 134 -2.12 17.18 1.01
CA PHE A 134 -3.05 17.77 1.94
C PHE A 134 -3.33 19.19 1.52
N VAL A 135 -4.61 19.51 1.50
CA VAL A 135 -5.03 20.88 1.28
C VAL A 135 -4.55 21.75 2.44
N ARG A 136 -4.03 22.94 2.10
CA ARG A 136 -3.61 23.92 3.11
C ARG A 136 -4.83 24.45 3.85
N GLU A 137 -4.85 24.26 5.16
CA GLU A 137 -6.05 24.58 5.97
C GLU A 137 -6.47 26.04 5.88
N GLU A 138 -5.53 26.96 5.74
CA GLU A 138 -5.76 28.41 5.64
C GLU A 138 -6.73 28.78 4.52
N LYS A 139 -6.76 27.99 3.43
CA LYS A 139 -7.63 28.22 2.28
C LYS A 139 -9.03 27.63 2.44
N TYR A 140 -9.24 26.73 3.39
CA TYR A 140 -10.48 25.97 3.54
C TYR A 140 -11.09 26.17 4.92
N LYS A 141 -12.10 27.03 4.99
CA LYS A 141 -12.81 27.37 6.23
C LYS A 141 -14.00 26.47 6.54
N GLU A 142 -14.30 25.50 5.67
CA GLU A 142 -15.45 24.61 5.77
C GLU A 142 -15.09 23.16 5.45
N CYS A 143 -15.86 22.22 6.01
CA CYS A 143 -15.75 20.79 5.70
C CYS A 143 -16.05 20.54 4.23
N MET A 144 -15.18 19.79 3.54
CA MET A 144 -15.33 19.50 2.12
C MET A 144 -16.52 18.58 1.79
N THR A 145 -17.06 17.86 2.77
CA THR A 145 -18.27 17.03 2.61
C THR A 145 -19.54 17.77 3.01
N CYS A 146 -19.70 18.10 4.29
CA CYS A 146 -20.96 18.63 4.82
C CYS A 146 -21.05 20.16 4.81
N LYS A 147 -20.02 20.86 4.33
CA LYS A 147 -19.97 22.33 4.28
C LYS A 147 -20.09 23.06 5.63
N LYS A 148 -20.05 22.32 6.75
CA LYS A 148 -20.00 22.90 8.10
C LYS A 148 -18.76 23.81 8.21
N PRO A 149 -18.91 25.09 8.59
CA PRO A 149 -17.77 25.96 8.84
C PRO A 149 -16.97 25.46 10.04
N PHE A 150 -15.64 25.51 9.93
CA PHE A 150 -14.74 25.17 11.03
C PHE A 150 -14.66 26.35 12.00
N THR A 151 -15.14 26.14 13.23
CA THR A 151 -14.95 27.09 14.34
C THR A 151 -13.56 26.90 14.96
N VAL A 152 -13.14 27.83 15.82
CA VAL A 152 -11.82 27.80 16.48
C VAL A 152 -11.58 26.52 17.29
N LEU A 153 -12.66 25.94 17.85
CA LEU A 153 -12.60 24.73 18.69
C LEU A 153 -12.73 23.42 17.90
N GLU A 154 -13.16 23.46 16.63
CA GLU A 154 -13.37 22.26 15.83
C GLU A 154 -12.05 21.77 15.22
N ARG A 155 -11.65 20.54 15.56
CA ARG A 155 -10.46 19.92 14.98
C ARG A 155 -10.68 19.63 13.50
N ARG A 156 -9.76 20.12 12.68
CA ARG A 156 -9.70 19.83 11.24
C ARG A 156 -8.95 18.52 11.01
N ASN A 157 -9.48 17.67 10.13
CA ASN A 157 -8.91 16.36 9.86
C ASN A 157 -8.66 16.19 8.36
N HIS A 158 -7.43 15.85 7.98
CA HIS A 158 -7.11 15.48 6.61
C HIS A 158 -7.45 14.02 6.34
N CYS A 159 -8.03 13.74 5.17
CA CYS A 159 -8.14 12.37 4.68
C CYS A 159 -6.81 11.93 4.07
N ARG A 160 -6.26 10.80 4.55
CA ARG A 160 -4.99 10.23 4.05
C ARG A 160 -5.04 9.74 2.60
N THR A 161 -6.23 9.50 2.05
CA THR A 161 -6.39 9.09 0.64
C THR A 161 -6.46 10.31 -0.29
N CYS A 162 -7.47 11.16 -0.13
CA CYS A 162 -7.74 12.26 -1.05
C CYS A 162 -7.06 13.59 -0.66
N GLY A 163 -6.60 13.73 0.59
CA GLY A 163 -5.98 14.96 1.12
C GLY A 163 -6.94 16.09 1.48
N GLY A 164 -8.25 15.88 1.32
CA GLY A 164 -9.27 16.86 1.66
C GLY A 164 -9.40 17.11 3.16
N LEU A 165 -10.05 18.22 3.52
CA LEU A 165 -10.26 18.68 4.89
C LEU A 165 -11.68 18.39 5.38
N TYR A 166 -11.81 17.70 6.50
CA TYR A 166 -13.09 17.19 7.01
C TYR A 166 -13.25 17.42 8.52
N CYS A 167 -14.50 17.59 8.95
CA CYS A 167 -14.84 17.54 10.37
C CYS A 167 -14.85 16.10 10.88
N SER A 168 -14.78 15.93 12.19
CA SER A 168 -14.73 14.61 12.83
C SER A 168 -15.90 13.70 12.45
N SER A 169 -17.10 14.28 12.25
CA SER A 169 -18.30 13.52 11.84
C SER A 169 -18.28 13.08 10.37
N CYS A 170 -17.44 13.67 9.52
CA CYS A 170 -17.25 13.27 8.12
C CYS A 170 -16.04 12.35 7.92
N MET A 171 -15.25 12.12 8.96
CA MET A 171 -14.19 11.10 8.96
C MET A 171 -14.79 9.72 9.28
N SER A 172 -14.11 8.66 8.82
CA SER A 172 -14.46 7.29 9.18
C SER A 172 -14.17 7.04 10.65
N ASN A 173 -15.09 6.34 11.33
CA ASN A 173 -14.90 5.92 12.72
C ASN A 173 -13.90 4.77 12.83
N GLN A 174 -13.74 3.98 11.76
CA GLN A 174 -12.80 2.88 11.67
C GLN A 174 -11.65 3.25 10.71
N PRO A 175 -10.39 2.90 11.05
CA PRO A 175 -9.31 2.95 10.07
C PRO A 175 -9.56 1.89 9.00
N LEU A 176 -9.12 2.16 7.76
CA LEU A 176 -9.05 1.11 6.74
C LEU A 176 -8.01 0.07 7.16
N SER A 177 -8.09 -1.15 6.60
CA SER A 177 -6.97 -2.08 6.71
C SER A 177 -5.78 -1.47 5.98
N CYS A 178 -4.72 -1.20 6.72
CA CYS A 178 -3.60 -0.38 6.28
C CYS A 178 -2.29 -0.94 6.84
N PRO A 179 -1.22 -0.95 6.05
CA PRO A 179 0.10 -1.22 6.59
C PRO A 179 0.53 -0.23 7.68
N ASP A 180 0.08 1.01 7.55
CA ASP A 180 0.24 2.07 8.55
C ASP A 180 -1.04 2.27 9.36
N LYS A 181 -0.99 1.78 10.61
CA LYS A 181 -2.06 1.70 11.62
C LYS A 181 -2.78 3.03 11.93
N SER A 182 -2.39 4.16 11.33
CA SER A 182 -2.87 5.51 11.66
C SER A 182 -3.86 6.12 10.64
N THR A 183 -4.26 5.41 9.60
CA THR A 183 -4.95 6.03 8.45
C THR A 183 -6.47 6.15 8.63
N ARG A 184 -6.89 7.21 9.32
CA ARG A 184 -8.26 7.73 9.20
C ARG A 184 -8.48 8.37 7.83
N VAL A 185 -9.62 8.08 7.20
CA VAL A 185 -10.01 8.62 5.89
C VAL A 185 -11.39 9.27 5.96
N CYS A 186 -11.78 10.06 4.98
CA CYS A 186 -13.17 10.57 4.93
C CYS A 186 -14.13 9.43 4.60
N LYS A 187 -15.40 9.56 4.99
CA LYS A 187 -16.44 8.54 4.74
C LYS A 187 -16.56 8.15 3.26
N PHE A 188 -16.45 9.12 2.35
CA PHE A 188 -16.47 8.86 0.92
C PHE A 188 -15.30 7.98 0.43
N CYS A 189 -14.08 8.25 0.92
CA CYS A 189 -12.93 7.40 0.60
C CYS A 189 -13.06 6.04 1.28
N PHE A 190 -13.59 5.99 2.50
CA PHE A 190 -13.86 4.74 3.20
C PHE A 190 -14.79 3.84 2.38
N GLU A 191 -15.94 4.37 1.93
CA GLU A 191 -16.92 3.62 1.13
C GLU A 191 -16.37 3.14 -0.23
N ARG A 192 -15.52 3.94 -0.90
CA ARG A 192 -14.93 3.56 -2.20
C ARG A 192 -13.72 2.64 -2.09
N LEU A 193 -13.05 2.62 -0.95
CA LEU A 193 -11.89 1.78 -0.68
C LEU A 193 -12.26 0.50 0.06
N GLU A 194 -13.43 0.45 0.70
CA GLU A 194 -14.03 -0.81 1.05
C GLU A 194 -14.24 -1.63 -0.24
N PRO A 195 -13.96 -2.95 -0.19
CA PRO A 195 -14.10 -3.82 -1.35
C PRO A 195 -15.51 -3.69 -1.95
N VAL A 196 -15.59 -3.35 -3.24
CA VAL A 196 -16.83 -3.35 -4.02
C VAL A 196 -17.23 -4.81 -4.27
N CYS A 197 -17.72 -5.48 -3.23
CA CYS A 197 -18.38 -6.77 -3.34
C CYS A 197 -19.89 -6.52 -3.30
N ASN A 198 -20.43 -5.97 -4.38
CA ASN A 198 -21.85 -6.11 -4.65
C ASN A 198 -22.00 -7.44 -5.41
N ILE A 199 -22.60 -8.42 -4.74
CA ILE A 199 -23.18 -9.61 -5.39
C ILE A 199 -24.26 -9.13 -6.35
#